data_AF-A0AA43JPJ4-F1
#
_entry.id   AF-A0AA43JPJ4-F1
#
_cell.length_a   1.000
_cell.length_b   1.000
_cell.length_c   1.000
_cell.angle_alpha   90.00
_cell.angle_beta   90.00
_cell.angle_gamma   90.00
#
_symmetry.space_group_name_H-M   'P 1'
#
loop_
_entity.id
_entity.type
_entity.pdbx_description
1 polymer ?
#
loop_
_entity_poly.entity_id
_entity_poly.type
_entity_poly.pdbx_seq_one_letter_code
_entity_poly.pdbx_strand_id
1 'polypeptide(L)'
;MRALREKVESANDAAMNQAVCAFHPTKQAMAVCAGSGDYICSLCAVEMDGEVYSAGYLSRGGKKKLTKTFSRRLNRPDREMTVYLLLTLIFFFLAPVMIPLAIHRYFRALKLRKTDELFARMFSNLEAFVWGIILAVMTVLYTLGAIALIM
;
A
#
# COMPACT_ATOMS: atom_id res chain seq x y z
N MET A 1 5.88 21.53 35.30
CA MET A 1 5.43 20.91 34.03
C MET A 1 5.79 19.42 33.93
N ARG A 2 7.06 19.00 34.12
CA ARG A 2 7.48 17.58 34.02
C ARG A 2 6.82 16.63 35.04
N ALA A 3 6.82 16.99 36.33
CA ALA A 3 6.25 16.17 37.40
C ALA A 3 4.72 15.98 37.34
N LEU A 4 4.00 16.92 36.69
CA LEU A 4 2.56 16.79 36.43
C LEU A 4 2.30 15.81 35.28
N ARG A 5 3.16 15.80 34.25
CA ARG A 5 3.08 14.85 33.14
C ARG A 5 3.30 13.42 33.62
N GLU A 6 4.30 13.21 34.48
CA GLU A 6 4.65 11.90 35.02
C GLU A 6 3.53 11.31 35.91
N LYS A 7 2.86 12.15 36.72
CA LYS A 7 1.68 11.73 37.48
C LYS A 7 0.46 11.42 36.61
N VAL A 8 0.27 12.15 35.52
CA VAL A 8 -0.83 11.91 34.56
C VAL A 8 -0.57 10.62 33.77
N GLU A 9 0.68 10.37 33.40
CA GLU A 9 1.11 9.17 32.69
C GLU A 9 0.96 7.93 33.59
N SER A 10 1.43 7.99 34.85
CA SER A 10 1.24 6.89 35.80
C SER A 10 -0.24 6.63 36.15
N ALA A 11 -1.07 7.68 36.18
CA ALA A 11 -2.51 7.54 36.42
C ALA A 11 -3.24 6.93 35.21
N ASN A 12 -2.84 7.28 34.00
CA ASN A 12 -3.36 6.67 32.77
C ASN A 12 -2.95 5.19 32.67
N ASP A 13 -1.72 4.83 33.02
CA ASP A 13 -1.25 3.44 33.01
C ASP A 13 -1.98 2.59 34.06
N ALA A 14 -2.23 3.16 35.25
CA ALA A 14 -3.01 2.50 36.30
C ALA A 14 -4.48 2.31 35.90
N ALA A 15 -5.08 3.29 35.22
CA ALA A 15 -6.44 3.20 34.70
C ALA A 15 -6.54 2.18 33.54
N MET A 16 -5.53 2.12 32.66
CA MET A 16 -5.45 1.13 31.59
C MET A 16 -5.38 -0.30 32.11
N ASN A 17 -4.63 -0.55 33.18
CA ASN A 17 -4.53 -1.87 33.81
C ASN A 17 -5.84 -2.34 34.44
N GLN A 18 -6.87 -1.50 34.58
CA GLN A 18 -8.20 -1.89 35.04
C GLN A 18 -9.27 -1.72 33.97
N ALA A 19 -8.90 -1.13 32.82
CA ALA A 19 -9.81 -0.88 31.72
C ALA A 19 -10.09 -2.17 30.94
N VAL A 20 -11.32 -2.28 30.46
CA VAL A 20 -11.79 -3.39 29.64
C VAL A 20 -11.88 -2.93 28.19
N CYS A 21 -11.65 -3.83 27.24
CA CYS A 21 -11.77 -3.52 25.82
C CYS A 21 -13.21 -3.12 25.46
N ALA A 22 -13.36 -1.98 24.77
CA ALA A 22 -14.64 -1.45 24.32
C ALA A 22 -15.42 -2.42 23.40
N PHE A 23 -14.73 -3.34 22.73
CA PHE A 23 -15.33 -4.31 21.81
C PHE A 23 -15.46 -5.71 22.40
N HIS A 24 -14.76 -6.00 23.49
CA HIS A 24 -14.73 -7.32 24.12
C HIS A 24 -14.73 -7.16 25.64
N PRO A 25 -15.92 -7.16 26.29
CA PRO A 25 -16.04 -6.89 27.72
C PRO A 25 -15.37 -7.94 28.62
N THR A 26 -14.98 -9.09 28.06
CA THR A 26 -14.29 -10.17 28.77
C THR A 26 -12.76 -10.05 28.68
N LYS A 27 -12.22 -9.07 27.95
CA LYS A 27 -10.77 -8.90 27.76
C LYS A 27 -10.28 -7.56 28.27
N GLN A 28 -9.16 -7.59 28.98
CA GLN A 28 -8.47 -6.41 29.48
C GLN A 28 -7.91 -5.56 28.33
N ALA A 29 -8.01 -4.24 28.48
CA ALA A 29 -7.42 -3.31 27.53
C ALA A 29 -5.90 -3.26 27.72
N MET A 30 -5.18 -3.12 26.61
CA MET A 30 -3.72 -3.02 26.59
C MET A 30 -3.22 -1.75 25.88
N ALA A 31 -4.08 -1.10 25.10
CA ALA A 31 -3.74 0.11 24.37
C ALA A 31 -4.96 1.05 24.28
N VAL A 32 -4.71 2.33 24.03
CA VAL A 32 -5.73 3.32 23.69
C VAL A 32 -5.66 3.57 22.18
N CYS A 33 -6.81 3.52 21.51
CA CYS A 33 -6.91 3.83 20.09
C CYS A 33 -6.57 5.30 19.84
N ALA A 34 -5.53 5.60 19.05
CA ALA A 34 -5.16 6.97 18.69
C ALA A 34 -6.23 7.71 17.87
N GLY A 35 -7.15 6.97 17.24
CA GLY A 35 -8.22 7.54 16.40
C GLY A 35 -9.51 7.88 17.16
N SER A 36 -9.97 6.98 18.02
CA SER A 36 -11.24 7.12 18.74
C SER A 36 -11.08 7.40 20.24
N GLY A 37 -9.89 7.18 20.81
CA GLY A 37 -9.65 7.25 22.25
C GLY A 37 -10.15 6.03 23.02
N ASP A 38 -10.69 5.01 22.35
CA ASP A 38 -11.22 3.82 23.02
C ASP A 38 -10.12 2.93 23.58
N TYR A 39 -10.36 2.35 24.76
CA TYR A 39 -9.54 1.28 25.32
C TYR A 39 -9.73 -0.03 24.55
N ILE A 40 -8.64 -0.64 24.08
CA ILE A 40 -8.68 -1.83 23.23
C ILE A 40 -7.71 -2.92 23.70
N CYS A 41 -8.12 -4.18 23.50
CA CYS A 41 -7.28 -5.34 23.77
C CYS A 41 -6.32 -5.63 22.61
N SER A 42 -5.35 -6.53 22.85
CA SER A 42 -4.37 -6.97 21.84
C SER A 42 -4.99 -7.51 20.54
N LEU A 43 -6.19 -8.09 20.60
CA LEU A 43 -6.90 -8.57 19.40
C LEU A 43 -7.50 -7.44 18.56
N CYS A 44 -7.86 -6.33 19.19
CA CYS A 44 -8.45 -5.18 18.52
C CYS A 44 -7.39 -4.15 18.09
N ALA A 45 -6.19 -4.24 18.67
CA ALA A 45 -5.06 -3.36 18.40
C ALA A 45 -4.43 -3.67 17.04
N VAL A 46 -4.40 -2.65 16.18
CA VAL A 46 -3.68 -2.66 14.91
C VAL A 46 -2.66 -1.54 14.96
N GLU A 47 -1.38 -1.91 14.93
CA GLU A 47 -0.27 -0.96 14.94
C GLU A 47 0.03 -0.47 13.52
N MET A 48 0.07 0.85 13.33
CA MET A 48 0.38 1.48 12.05
C MET A 48 1.15 2.78 12.28
N ASP A 49 2.29 2.92 11.60
CA ASP A 49 3.17 4.09 11.67
C ASP A 49 3.54 4.51 13.11
N GLY A 50 3.68 3.54 14.02
CA GLY A 50 4.04 3.75 15.43
C GLY A 50 2.86 4.15 16.34
N GLU A 51 1.64 4.18 15.83
CA GLU A 51 0.42 4.43 16.60
C GLU A 51 -0.51 3.20 16.58
N VAL A 52 -1.28 3.01 17.64
CA VAL A 52 -2.21 1.88 17.78
C VAL A 52 -3.65 2.32 17.51
N TYR A 53 -4.35 1.57 16.66
CA TYR A 53 -5.73 1.82 16.28
C TYR A 53 -6.63 0.64 16.58
N SER A 54 -7.91 0.90 16.83
CA SER A 54 -8.92 -0.14 16.92
C SER A 54 -9.37 -0.61 15.54
N ALA A 55 -9.58 -1.92 15.37
CA ALA A 55 -10.20 -2.47 14.15
C ALA A 55 -11.57 -1.82 13.84
N GLY A 56 -12.32 -1.44 14.88
CA GLY A 56 -13.59 -0.72 14.74
C GLY A 56 -13.43 0.69 14.14
N TYR A 57 -12.44 1.45 14.58
CA TYR A 57 -12.14 2.77 14.02
C TYR A 57 -11.72 2.65 12.55
N LEU A 58 -10.83 1.70 12.27
CA LEU A 58 -10.29 1.44 10.95
C LEU A 58 -11.35 1.00 9.92
N SER A 59 -12.35 0.24 10.36
CA SER A 59 -13.46 -0.21 9.50
C SER A 59 -14.49 0.89 9.20
N ARG A 60 -14.69 1.88 10.08
CA ARG A 60 -15.71 2.93 9.92
C ARG A 60 -15.19 4.26 9.37
N GLY A 61 -14.09 4.77 9.92
CA GLY A 61 -13.58 6.11 9.61
C GLY A 61 -12.09 6.15 9.22
N GLY A 62 -11.31 5.17 9.68
CA GLY A 62 -9.86 5.09 9.47
C GLY A 62 -9.42 4.58 8.09
N LYS A 63 -10.36 4.23 7.19
CA LYS A 63 -10.04 3.68 5.85
C LYS A 63 -9.06 4.56 5.08
N LYS A 64 -9.23 5.88 5.08
CA LYS A 64 -8.31 6.80 4.39
C LYS A 64 -6.88 6.75 4.95
N LYS A 65 -6.74 6.61 6.28
CA LYS A 65 -5.44 6.53 6.96
C LYS A 65 -4.77 5.19 6.65
N LEU A 66 -5.52 4.08 6.73
CA LEU A 66 -5.09 2.76 6.25
C LEU A 66 -4.60 2.81 4.80
N THR A 67 -5.42 3.32 3.88
CA THR A 67 -5.07 3.38 2.45
C THR A 67 -3.83 4.23 2.23
N LYS A 68 -3.66 5.34 2.96
CA LYS A 68 -2.48 6.20 2.88
C LYS A 68 -1.21 5.49 3.40
N THR A 69 -1.30 4.79 4.53
CA THR A 69 -0.16 4.05 5.10
C THR A 69 0.22 2.86 4.21
N PHE A 70 -0.75 2.09 3.73
CA PHE A 70 -0.50 0.98 2.81
C PHE A 70 0.06 1.46 1.48
N SER A 71 -0.48 2.55 0.90
CA SER A 71 0.05 3.11 -0.36
C SER A 71 1.45 3.72 -0.21
N ARG A 72 1.83 4.20 0.97
CA ARG A 72 3.18 4.70 1.24
C ARG A 72 4.21 3.58 1.32
N ARG A 73 3.82 2.40 1.84
CA ARG A 73 4.74 1.25 2.00
C ARG A 73 4.78 0.33 0.79
N LEU A 74 3.70 0.23 0.03
CA LEU A 74 3.65 -0.64 -1.13
C LEU A 74 4.02 0.15 -2.40
N ASN A 75 5.24 -0.08 -2.89
CA ASN A 75 5.64 0.42 -4.19
C ASN A 75 4.73 -0.22 -5.26
N ARG A 76 4.04 0.61 -6.06
CA ARG A 76 3.06 0.19 -7.07
C ARG A 76 3.62 0.38 -8.48
N PRO A 77 4.47 -0.56 -8.97
CA PRO A 77 5.07 -0.47 -10.30
C PRO A 77 4.03 -0.63 -11.43
N ASP A 78 2.86 -1.20 -11.14
CA ASP A 78 1.71 -1.32 -12.03
C ASP A 78 1.26 0.06 -12.55
N ARG A 79 1.14 1.05 -11.66
CA ARG A 79 0.70 2.40 -12.03
C ARG A 79 1.73 3.10 -12.93
N GLU A 80 3.02 2.93 -12.64
CA GLU A 80 4.09 3.52 -13.44
C GLU A 80 4.14 2.90 -14.84
N MET A 81 3.96 1.58 -14.96
CA MET A 81 3.86 0.91 -16.26
C MET A 81 2.73 1.47 -17.12
N THR A 82 1.54 1.66 -16.55
CA THR A 82 0.41 2.29 -17.25
C THR A 82 0.75 3.68 -17.76
N VAL A 83 1.44 4.49 -16.94
CA VAL A 83 1.85 5.84 -17.34
C VAL A 83 2.85 5.79 -18.49
N TYR A 84 3.85 4.91 -18.45
CA TYR A 84 4.82 4.80 -19.54
C TYR A 84 4.20 4.31 -20.85
N LEU A 85 3.29 3.33 -20.78
CA LEU A 85 2.55 2.85 -21.95
C LEU A 85 1.63 3.94 -22.54
N LEU A 86 0.91 4.66 -21.69
CA LEU A 86 0.06 5.77 -22.14
C LEU A 86 0.89 6.90 -22.76
N LEU A 87 2.04 7.23 -22.19
CA LEU A 87 2.93 8.25 -22.73
C LEU A 87 3.56 7.81 -24.05
N THR A 88 3.86 6.51 -24.22
CA THR A 88 4.33 5.94 -25.49
C THR A 88 3.29 6.11 -26.59
N LEU A 89 2.01 5.94 -26.26
CA LEU A 89 0.90 6.06 -27.21
C LEU A 89 0.66 7.51 -27.65
N ILE A 90 0.87 8.48 -26.74
CA ILE A 90 0.74 9.92 -27.04
C ILE A 90 1.98 10.45 -27.77
N PHE A 91 3.18 10.05 -27.33
CA PHE A 91 4.45 10.54 -27.82
C PHE A 91 5.25 9.42 -28.48
N PHE A 92 4.88 9.10 -29.73
CA PHE A 92 5.54 8.03 -30.50
C PHE A 92 7.06 8.23 -30.61
N PHE A 93 7.55 9.47 -30.70
CA PHE A 93 8.98 9.78 -30.74
C PHE A 93 9.73 9.45 -29.42
N LEU A 94 9.03 9.40 -28.28
CA LEU A 94 9.61 9.03 -26.98
C LEU A 94 9.56 7.52 -26.71
N ALA A 95 8.90 6.75 -27.58
CA ALA A 95 8.79 5.30 -27.47
C ALA A 95 10.13 4.54 -27.28
N PRO A 96 11.26 4.87 -27.95
CA PRO A 96 12.50 4.10 -27.77
C PRO A 96 13.08 4.23 -26.35
N VAL A 97 12.72 5.27 -25.61
CA VAL A 97 13.11 5.46 -24.21
C VAL A 97 12.07 4.84 -23.26
N MET A 98 10.77 5.01 -23.57
CA MET A 98 9.69 4.59 -22.68
C MET A 98 9.44 3.09 -22.66
N ILE A 99 9.60 2.41 -23.80
CA ILE A 99 9.40 0.95 -23.90
C ILE A 99 10.40 0.19 -23.00
N PRO A 100 11.72 0.45 -23.05
CA PRO A 100 12.67 -0.19 -22.13
C PRO A 100 12.38 0.11 -20.65
N LEU A 101 11.95 1.33 -20.31
CA LEU A 101 11.56 1.68 -18.95
C LEU A 101 10.34 0.89 -18.48
N ALA A 102 9.33 0.73 -19.33
CA ALA A 102 8.15 -0.08 -19.04
C ALA A 102 8.50 -1.55 -18.83
N ILE A 103 9.36 -2.12 -19.68
CA ILE A 103 9.88 -3.49 -19.54
C ILE A 103 10.67 -3.66 -18.23
N HIS A 104 11.53 -2.71 -17.90
CA HIS A 104 12.29 -2.74 -16.64
C HIS A 104 11.36 -2.73 -15.42
N ARG A 105 10.32 -1.88 -15.42
CA ARG A 105 9.31 -1.87 -14.34
C ARG A 105 8.51 -3.16 -14.29
N TYR A 106 8.20 -3.78 -15.42
CA TYR A 106 7.52 -5.07 -15.49
C TYR A 106 8.32 -6.18 -14.79
N PHE A 107 9.63 -6.30 -15.09
CA PHE A 107 10.49 -7.24 -14.38
C PHE A 107 10.60 -6.93 -12.89
N ARG A 108 10.65 -5.65 -12.52
CA ARG A 108 10.63 -5.25 -11.11
C ARG A 108 9.34 -5.67 -10.42
N ALA A 109 8.18 -5.54 -11.07
CA ALA A 109 6.90 -6.00 -10.56
C ALA A 109 6.86 -7.53 -10.39
N LEU A 110 7.40 -8.28 -11.36
CA LEU A 110 7.54 -9.73 -11.24
C LEU A 110 8.46 -10.14 -10.08
N LYS A 111 9.51 -9.35 -9.79
CA LYS A 111 10.38 -9.56 -8.63
C LYS A 111 9.66 -9.26 -7.32
N LEU A 112 8.97 -8.12 -7.23
CA LEU A 112 8.16 -7.73 -6.07
C LEU A 112 7.08 -8.75 -5.74
N ARG A 113 6.49 -9.36 -6.78
CA ARG A 113 5.53 -10.46 -6.65
C ARG A 113 6.10 -11.69 -5.95
N LYS A 114 7.41 -11.93 -6.04
CA LYS A 114 8.07 -13.05 -5.36
C LYS A 114 8.47 -12.70 -3.92
N THR A 115 8.72 -11.43 -3.63
CA THR A 115 9.18 -10.99 -2.30
C THR A 115 8.05 -10.63 -1.35
N ASP A 116 6.97 -10.05 -1.86
CA ASP A 116 5.87 -9.54 -1.04
C ASP A 116 4.57 -10.32 -1.29
N GLU A 117 4.13 -11.11 -0.31
CA GLU A 117 2.90 -11.91 -0.40
C GLU A 117 1.64 -11.05 -0.60
N LEU A 118 1.62 -9.86 0.01
CA LEU A 118 0.53 -8.88 -0.17
C LEU A 118 0.44 -8.42 -1.63
N PHE A 119 1.58 -8.15 -2.25
CA PHE A 119 1.61 -7.76 -3.67
C PHE A 119 1.22 -8.93 -4.57
N ALA A 120 1.65 -10.16 -4.24
CA ALA A 120 1.28 -11.36 -4.99
C ALA A 120 -0.23 -11.64 -5.00
N ARG A 121 -0.94 -11.32 -3.91
CA ARG A 121 -2.40 -11.45 -3.83
C ARG A 121 -3.13 -10.37 -4.63
N MET A 122 -2.60 -9.14 -4.66
CA MET A 122 -3.20 -8.08 -5.45
C MET A 122 -2.91 -8.22 -6.95
N PHE A 123 -1.68 -8.58 -7.31
CA PHE A 123 -1.22 -8.70 -8.69
C PHE A 123 -1.33 -10.16 -9.16
N SER A 124 -2.48 -10.48 -9.74
CA SER A 124 -2.85 -11.86 -10.09
C SER A 124 -1.98 -12.43 -11.21
N ASN A 125 -1.98 -13.77 -11.36
CA ASN A 125 -1.30 -14.43 -12.49
C ASN A 125 -1.81 -13.92 -13.84
N LEU A 126 -3.13 -13.67 -13.93
CA LEU A 126 -3.78 -13.18 -15.13
C LEU A 126 -3.30 -11.77 -15.47
N GLU A 127 -3.22 -10.88 -14.49
CA GLU A 127 -2.72 -9.52 -14.69
C GLU A 127 -1.27 -9.51 -15.18
N ALA A 128 -0.40 -10.31 -14.55
CA ALA A 128 1.00 -10.43 -14.99
C ALA A 128 1.09 -10.85 -16.47
N PHE A 129 0.29 -11.85 -16.86
CA PHE A 129 0.24 -12.35 -18.23
C PHE A 129 -0.29 -11.31 -19.21
N VAL A 130 -1.39 -10.63 -18.88
CA VAL A 130 -1.99 -9.56 -19.69
C VAL A 130 -1.01 -8.42 -19.91
N TRP A 131 -0.32 -7.96 -18.86
CA TRP A 131 0.71 -6.92 -18.98
C TRP A 131 1.87 -7.35 -19.88
N GLY A 132 2.29 -8.61 -19.79
CA GLY A 132 3.31 -9.19 -20.67
C GLY A 132 2.90 -9.13 -22.14
N ILE A 133 1.65 -9.50 -22.47
CA ILE A 133 1.11 -9.43 -23.83
C ILE A 133 1.04 -7.98 -24.33
N ILE A 134 0.50 -7.06 -23.52
CA ILE A 134 0.36 -5.65 -23.90
C ILE A 134 1.73 -5.06 -24.25
N LEU A 135 2.75 -5.31 -23.44
CA LEU A 135 4.11 -4.85 -23.70
C LEU A 135 4.67 -5.45 -25.00
N ALA A 136 4.47 -6.74 -25.24
CA ALA A 136 4.92 -7.40 -26.46
C ALA A 136 4.23 -6.79 -27.71
N VAL A 137 2.92 -6.63 -27.69
CA VAL A 137 2.16 -6.03 -28.81
C VAL A 137 2.62 -4.60 -29.07
N MET A 138 2.79 -3.79 -28.02
CA MET A 138 3.29 -2.42 -28.16
C MET A 138 4.70 -2.35 -28.74
N THR A 139 5.60 -3.26 -28.34
CA THR A 139 6.96 -3.33 -28.92
C THR A 139 6.90 -3.66 -30.40
N VAL A 140 6.08 -4.63 -30.81
CA VAL A 140 5.93 -5.02 -32.22
C VAL A 140 5.33 -3.89 -33.05
N LEU A 141 4.26 -3.27 -32.58
CA LEU A 141 3.63 -2.13 -33.26
C LEU A 141 4.60 -0.97 -33.44
N TYR A 142 5.40 -0.65 -32.43
CA TYR A 142 6.42 0.37 -32.52
C TYR A 142 7.49 0.03 -33.58
N THR A 143 8.00 -1.21 -33.58
CA THR A 143 9.00 -1.63 -34.58
C THR A 143 8.46 -1.58 -36.01
N LEU A 144 7.20 -1.98 -36.23
CA LEU A 144 6.57 -1.91 -37.54
C LEU A 144 6.36 -0.46 -37.99
N GLY A 145 5.89 0.41 -37.09
CA GLY A 145 5.73 1.84 -37.37
C GLY A 145 7.04 2.54 -37.65
N ALA A 146 8.10 2.20 -36.92
CA ALA A 146 9.44 2.74 -37.15
C ALA A 146 10.02 2.31 -38.51
N ILE A 147 9.85 1.03 -38.90
CA ILE A 147 10.28 0.54 -40.22
C ILE A 147 9.52 1.25 -41.35
N ALA A 148 8.20 1.39 -41.21
CA ALA A 148 7.36 2.07 -42.20
C ALA A 148 7.65 3.57 -42.34
N LEU A 149 8.22 4.21 -41.32
CA LEU A 149 8.65 5.61 -41.38
C LEU A 149 10.01 5.80 -42.09
N ILE A 150 10.84 4.75 -42.09
CA ILE A 150 12.19 4.77 -42.69
C ILE A 150 12.14 4.40 -44.18
N MET A 151 11.22 3.53 -44.56
CA MET A 151 10.98 3.12 -45.96
C MET A 151 10.22 4.20 -46.74
#